data_AF-A0A926HPL5-F1
#
_entry.id   AF-A0A926HPL5-F1
#
_cell.length_a   1.000
_cell.length_b   1.000
_cell.length_c   1.000
_cell.angle_alpha   90.00
_cell.angle_beta   90.00
_cell.angle_gamma   90.00
#
_symmetry.space_group_name_H-M   'P 1'
#
loop_
_entity.id
_entity.type
_entity.pdbx_description
1 polymer ?
#
loop_
_entity_poly.entity_id
_entity_poly.type
_entity_poly.pdbx_seq_one_letter_code
_entity_poly.pdbx_strand_id
1 'polypeptide(L)'
;MKVPKIIEEQQRAFLELLERDDSPCVTAKDLAVLWGVDVDIIRAAAEHGTLPFGFGGRQGPHSSRFCRIPKLPLYNWMTQAALYRDLGE
;
A
#
# COMPACT_ATOMS: atom_id res chain seq x y z
N MET A 1 25.61 -0.89 -2.47
CA MET A 1 25.32 0.38 -1.76
C MET A 1 24.69 0.05 -0.41
N LYS A 2 25.11 0.69 0.67
CA LYS A 2 24.44 0.52 1.98
C LYS A 2 23.10 1.24 1.94
N VAL A 3 22.01 0.55 2.26
CA VAL A 3 20.67 1.14 2.32
C VAL A 3 20.60 2.07 3.53
N PRO A 4 20.02 3.29 3.43
CA PRO A 4 19.83 4.14 4.59
C PRO A 4 18.91 3.47 5.62
N LYS A 5 19.24 3.60 6.92
CA LYS A 5 18.51 2.93 8.03
C LYS A 5 17.00 3.21 8.02
N ILE A 6 16.59 4.45 7.73
CA ILE A 6 15.18 4.82 7.64
C ILE A 6 14.42 4.03 6.56
N ILE A 7 15.09 3.73 5.44
CA ILE A 7 14.49 2.93 4.37
C ILE A 7 14.37 1.47 4.80
N GLU A 8 15.38 0.93 5.51
CA GLU A 8 15.32 -0.43 6.06
C GLU A 8 14.18 -0.59 7.08
N GLU A 9 13.99 0.41 7.95
CA GLU A 9 12.91 0.43 8.94
C GLU A 9 11.52 0.51 8.27
N GLN A 10 11.38 1.35 7.24
CA GLN A 10 10.13 1.43 6.45
C GLN A 10 9.84 0.14 5.69
N GLN A 11 10.86 -0.51 5.12
CA GLN A 11 10.72 -1.81 4.46
C GLN A 11 10.28 -2.89 5.45
N ARG A 12 10.86 -2.92 6.65
CA ARG A 12 10.46 -3.85 7.71
C ARG A 12 9.01 -3.63 8.13
N ALA A 13 8.63 -2.39 8.44
CA ALA A 13 7.26 -2.06 8.84
C ALA A 13 6.24 -2.40 7.75
N PHE A 14 6.62 -2.24 6.49
CA PHE A 14 5.79 -2.64 5.35
C PHE A 14 5.57 -4.16 5.30
N LEU A 15 6.63 -4.96 5.45
CA LEU A 15 6.52 -6.43 5.47
C LEU A 15 5.71 -6.92 6.66
N GLU A 16 5.96 -6.37 7.86
CA GLU A 16 5.18 -6.67 9.07
C GLU A 16 3.68 -6.38 8.87
N LEU A 17 3.35 -5.27 8.18
CA LEU A 17 1.95 -4.96 7.84
C LEU A 17 1.33 -6.02 6.92
N LEU A 18 2.07 -6.51 5.91
CA LEU A 18 1.56 -7.52 4.99
C LEU A 18 1.36 -8.87 5.67
N GLU A 19 2.20 -9.22 6.64
CA GLU A 19 2.19 -10.50 7.37
C GLU A 19 1.28 -10.52 8.61
N ARG A 20 0.77 -9.36 9.04
CA ARG A 20 0.00 -9.22 10.29
C ARG A 20 -1.24 -10.11 10.39
N ASP A 21 -1.88 -10.41 9.26
CA ASP A 21 -3.16 -11.12 9.19
C ASP A 21 -3.34 -11.84 7.84
N ASP A 22 -4.33 -12.74 7.77
CA ASP A 22 -4.67 -13.49 6.55
C ASP A 22 -5.59 -12.70 5.59
N SER A 23 -5.87 -11.43 5.88
CA SER A 23 -6.69 -10.60 4.97
C SER A 23 -5.95 -10.41 3.65
N PRO A 24 -6.62 -10.57 2.50
CA PRO A 24 -6.01 -10.28 1.20
C PRO A 24 -5.85 -8.77 0.95
N CYS A 25 -6.35 -7.92 1.85
CA CYS A 25 -6.33 -6.46 1.73
C CYS A 25 -5.73 -5.81 2.99
N VAL A 26 -5.01 -4.71 2.79
CA VAL A 26 -4.68 -3.76 3.86
C VAL A 26 -5.76 -2.69 3.96
N THR A 27 -5.92 -2.10 5.15
CA THR A 27 -6.86 -1.00 5.32
C THR A 27 -6.19 0.33 4.95
N ALA A 28 -7.01 1.33 4.57
CA ALA A 28 -6.50 2.68 4.36
C ALA A 28 -5.82 3.27 5.62
N LYS A 29 -6.31 2.88 6.82
CA LYS A 29 -5.74 3.32 8.09
C LYS A 29 -4.33 2.78 8.29
N ASP A 30 -4.09 1.53 7.91
CA ASP A 30 -2.77 0.91 8.04
C ASP A 30 -1.74 1.61 7.17
N LEU A 31 -2.10 1.91 5.92
CA LEU A 31 -1.21 2.65 5.01
C LEU A 31 -0.99 4.10 5.46
N ALA A 32 -2.02 4.74 6.02
CA ALA A 32 -1.89 6.07 6.59
C ALA A 32 -0.84 6.11 7.72
N VAL A 33 -0.86 5.10 8.59
CA VAL A 33 0.15 4.95 9.66
C VAL A 33 1.53 4.66 9.07
N LEU A 34 1.64 3.73 8.12
CA LEU A 34 2.91 3.35 7.50
C LEU A 34 3.59 4.54 6.79
N TRP A 35 2.81 5.40 6.12
CA TRP A 35 3.34 6.53 5.35
C TRP A 35 3.31 7.87 6.09
N GLY A 36 2.76 7.91 7.30
CA GLY A 36 2.66 9.15 8.09
C GLY A 36 1.77 10.21 7.43
N VAL A 37 0.67 9.79 6.80
CA VAL A 37 -0.29 10.67 6.12
C VAL A 37 -1.69 10.53 6.71
N ASP A 38 -2.57 11.48 6.41
CA ASP A 38 -3.97 11.37 6.78
C ASP A 38 -4.67 10.23 6.01
N VAL A 39 -5.51 9.46 6.70
CA VAL A 39 -6.28 8.34 6.12
C VAL A 39 -7.21 8.77 5.00
N ASP A 40 -7.73 10.01 5.04
CA ASP A 40 -8.63 10.50 4.01
C ASP A 40 -7.90 10.80 2.70
N ILE A 41 -6.59 11.06 2.74
CA ILE A 41 -5.75 11.16 1.53
C ILE A 41 -5.70 9.81 0.82
N ILE A 42 -5.53 8.71 1.56
CA ILE A 42 -5.50 7.35 0.99
C ILE A 42 -6.85 6.99 0.35
N ARG A 43 -7.95 7.28 1.05
CA ARG A 43 -9.31 7.04 0.56
C ARG A 43 -9.60 7.87 -0.69
N ALA A 44 -9.27 9.15 -0.68
CA ALA A 44 -9.43 10.03 -1.82
C ALA A 44 -8.62 9.53 -3.02
N ALA A 45 -7.35 9.16 -2.81
CA ALA A 45 -6.52 8.64 -3.90
C ALA A 45 -7.09 7.36 -4.52
N ALA A 46 -7.62 6.45 -3.70
CA ALA A 46 -8.31 5.26 -4.18
C ALA A 46 -9.57 5.58 -4.99
N GLU A 47 -10.39 6.53 -4.53
CA GLU A 47 -11.62 6.96 -5.21
C GLU A 47 -11.39 7.72 -6.50
N HIS A 48 -10.30 8.49 -6.57
CA HIS A 48 -9.90 9.23 -7.76
C HIS A 48 -9.07 8.40 -8.75
N GLY A 49 -8.76 7.15 -8.42
CA GLY A 49 -7.94 6.27 -9.26
C GLY A 49 -6.47 6.70 -9.34
N THR A 50 -6.00 7.53 -8.41
CA THR A 50 -4.60 7.97 -8.33
C THR A 50 -3.75 7.06 -7.43
N LEU A 51 -4.38 6.10 -6.75
CA LEU A 51 -3.70 5.04 -6.01
C LEU A 51 -3.52 3.79 -6.90
N PRO A 52 -2.33 3.53 -7.47
CA PRO A 52 -2.15 2.56 -8.55
C PRO A 52 -2.43 1.09 -8.18
N PHE A 53 -2.44 0.78 -6.88
CA PHE A 53 -2.70 -0.54 -6.32
C PHE A 53 -4.02 -0.61 -5.52
N GLY A 54 -4.81 0.46 -5.52
CA GLY A 54 -6.03 0.57 -4.73
C GLY A 54 -7.28 0.82 -5.58
N PHE A 55 -8.43 0.45 -5.02
CA PHE A 55 -9.73 0.64 -5.64
C PHE A 55 -10.64 1.40 -4.68
N GLY A 56 -11.17 2.53 -5.13
CA GLY A 56 -12.20 3.28 -4.41
C GLY A 56 -13.51 3.27 -5.18
N GLY A 57 -14.62 3.13 -4.45
CA GLY A 57 -15.97 3.32 -4.98
C GLY A 57 -16.63 4.49 -4.29
N ARG A 58 -17.25 5.37 -5.08
CA ARG A 58 -18.13 6.42 -4.56
C ARG A 58 -19.50 5.84 -4.20
N GLN A 59 -20.14 6.47 -3.22
CA GLN A 59 -21.52 6.16 -2.90
C GLN A 59 -22.42 6.55 -4.08
N GLY A 60 -23.25 5.60 -4.52
CA GLY A 60 -24.23 5.79 -5.58
C GLY A 60 -25.59 5.23 -5.15
N PRO A 61 -26.62 5.33 -6.02
CA PRO A 61 -27.96 4.82 -5.71
C PRO A 61 -28.01 3.34 -5.36
N HIS A 62 -27.00 2.58 -5.80
CA HIS A 62 -26.89 1.13 -5.61
C HIS A 62 -25.52 0.68 -5.07
N SER A 63 -24.66 1.60 -4.61
CA SER A 63 -23.32 1.27 -4.11
C SER A 63 -22.96 2.03 -2.84
N SER A 64 -22.34 1.34 -1.89
CA SER A 64 -21.72 1.97 -0.73
C SER A 64 -20.32 2.48 -1.07
N ARG A 65 -19.86 3.49 -0.32
CA ARG A 65 -18.47 3.95 -0.38
C ARG A 65 -17.57 2.80 0.05
N PHE A 66 -16.53 2.51 -0.73
CA PHE A 66 -15.53 1.51 -0.35
C PHE A 66 -14.13 1.94 -0.74
N CYS A 67 -13.15 1.41 -0.02
CA CYS A 67 -11.73 1.51 -0.33
C CYS A 67 -11.12 0.13 -0.10
N ARG A 68 -10.58 -0.49 -1.15
CA ARG A 68 -9.93 -1.80 -1.10
C ARG A 68 -8.51 -1.68 -1.62
N ILE A 69 -7.56 -2.20 -0.85
CA ILE A 69 -6.14 -2.14 -1.20
C ILE A 69 -5.57 -3.56 -1.10
N PRO A 70 -5.56 -4.33 -2.20
CA PRO A 70 -5.12 -5.72 -2.15
C PRO A 70 -3.61 -5.81 -1.91
N LYS A 71 -3.19 -6.76 -1.06
CA LYS A 71 -1.79 -6.94 -0.64
C LYS A 71 -0.87 -7.23 -1.83
N LEU A 72 -1.29 -8.06 -2.77
CA LEU A 72 -0.47 -8.47 -3.92
C LEU A 72 -0.09 -7.32 -4.88
N PRO A 73 -1.04 -6.53 -5.43
CA PRO A 73 -0.71 -5.33 -6.20
C PRO A 73 0.16 -4.32 -5.44
N LEU A 74 -0.13 -4.09 -4.16
CA LEU A 74 0.65 -3.20 -3.31
C LEU A 74 2.10 -3.70 -3.15
N TYR A 75 2.29 -4.98 -2.85
CA TYR A 75 3.61 -5.60 -2.74
C TYR A 75 4.39 -5.48 -4.04
N ASN A 76 3.77 -5.86 -5.17
CA ASN A 76 4.42 -5.78 -6.48
C ASN A 76 4.83 -4.33 -6.80
N TRP A 77 3.97 -3.36 -6.52
CA TRP A 77 4.27 -1.94 -6.76
C TRP A 77 5.46 -1.45 -5.93
N MET A 78 5.48 -1.78 -4.62
CA MET A 78 6.55 -1.34 -3.71
C MET A 78 7.89 -2.03 -3.95
N THR A 79 7.87 -3.25 -4.50
CA THR A 79 9.08 -4.07 -4.72
C THR A 79 9.55 -4.09 -6.17
N GLN A 80 8.84 -3.45 -7.10
CA GLN A 80 9.17 -3.45 -8.53
C GLN A 80 10.61 -2.99 -8.82
N ALA A 81 11.12 -2.01 -8.07
CA ALA A 81 12.50 -1.54 -8.21
C ALA A 81 13.52 -2.38 -7.42
N ALA A 82 13.08 -3.15 -6.41
CA ALA A 82 13.96 -3.98 -5.59
C ALA A 82 14.46 -5.22 -6.35
N LEU A 83 13.67 -5.75 -7.29
CA LEU A 83 14.04 -6.87 -8.15
C LEU A 83 15.27 -6.62 -9.04
N TYR A 84 15.64 -5.36 -9.27
CA TYR A 84 16.87 -5.02 -10.01
C TYR A 84 18.16 -5.16 -9.18
N ARG A 85 18.08 -5.44 -7.87
CA ARG A 85 19.29 -5.68 -7.05
C ARG A 85 19.87 -7.08 -7.22
N ASP A 86 19.05 -8.08 -7.53
CA ASP A 86 19.48 -9.49 -7.62
C ASP A 86 19.89 -9.92 -9.04
N LEU A 87 19.72 -9.04 -10.03
CA LEU A 87 20.15 -9.26 -11.42
C LEU A 87 21.51 -8.61 -11.74
N GLY A 88 22.22 -8.15 -10.70
CA GLY A 88 23.52 -7.48 -10.78
C GLY A 88 24.69 -8.33 -10.28
N GLU A 89 24.54 -9.65 -10.21
CA GLU A 89 25.65 -10.61 -10.01
C GLU A 89 26.10 -11.21 -11.35
#